data_AF-A0A1A2UQM7-F1
#
_entry.id   AF-A0A1A2UQM7-F1
#
_cell.length_a   1.000
_cell.length_b   1.000
_cell.length_c   1.000
_cell.angle_alpha   90.00
_cell.angle_beta   90.00
_cell.angle_gamma   90.00
#
_symmetry.space_group_name_H-M   'P 1'
#
loop_
_entity.id
_entity.type
_entity.pdbx_description
1 polymer ?
#
loop_
_entity_poly.entity_id
_entity_poly.type
_entity_poly.pdbx_seq_one_letter_code
_entity_poly.pdbx_strand_id
1 'polypeptide(L)'
;MWEFEQLLTELGAWTHETIRREATTLLNASTDKPYRHIIIDEAQDLSPDQWRLLRAAAPQAGDDIFIAGDTHQRIYDNRVSLRDVGINIAGRSARLTLNYRTTAETLGWSLRLLRGEPIDDMDGGLDSIAGCKSYMHGAAPAQAGFDTANAEAKFIAGAVKE
;
A
#
# COMPACT_ATOMS: atom_id res chain seq x y z
N MET A 1 -16.46 24.08 -3.33
CA MET A 1 -16.85 22.68 -3.56
C MET A 1 -18.08 22.58 -4.46
N TRP A 2 -19.19 23.26 -4.13
CA TRP A 2 -20.44 23.20 -4.91
C TRP A 2 -20.32 23.74 -6.35
N GLU A 3 -19.58 24.83 -6.55
CA GLU A 3 -19.38 25.43 -7.89
C GLU A 3 -18.54 24.53 -8.83
N PHE A 4 -17.59 23.78 -8.28
CA PHE A 4 -16.77 22.83 -9.04
C PHE A 4 -17.57 21.61 -9.50
N GLU A 5 -18.38 21.04 -8.60
CA GLU A 5 -19.24 19.90 -8.94
C GLU A 5 -20.36 20.29 -9.92
N GLN A 6 -20.90 21.51 -9.79
CA GLN A 6 -21.85 22.07 -10.78
C GLN A 6 -21.20 22.20 -12.15
N LEU A 7 -19.99 22.78 -12.23
CA LEU A 7 -19.28 22.93 -13.50
C LEU A 7 -18.99 21.58 -14.16
N LEU A 8 -18.56 20.56 -13.40
CA LEU A 8 -18.37 19.21 -13.93
C LEU A 8 -19.66 18.62 -14.51
N THR A 9 -20.78 18.84 -13.82
CA THR A 9 -22.10 18.38 -14.25
C THR A 9 -22.53 19.07 -15.56
N GLU A 10 -22.38 20.39 -15.65
CA GLU A 10 -22.70 21.17 -16.85
C GLU A 10 -21.84 20.77 -18.06
N LEU A 11 -20.58 20.42 -17.82
CA LEU A 11 -19.64 19.95 -18.84
C LEU A 11 -19.81 18.45 -19.18
N GLY A 12 -20.66 17.70 -18.46
CA GLY A 12 -20.77 16.24 -18.61
C GLY A 12 -19.45 15.52 -18.30
N ALA A 13 -18.58 16.13 -17.49
CA ALA A 13 -17.24 15.67 -17.19
C ALA A 13 -17.18 14.97 -15.82
N TRP A 14 -16.19 14.08 -15.68
CA TRP A 14 -15.99 13.29 -14.47
C TRP A 14 -14.53 13.33 -14.04
N THR A 15 -14.28 13.30 -12.73
CA THR A 15 -12.95 13.02 -12.18
C THR A 15 -12.84 11.56 -11.78
N HIS A 16 -11.63 11.08 -11.51
CA HIS A 16 -11.44 9.71 -11.03
C HIS A 16 -12.20 9.44 -9.73
N GLU A 17 -12.25 10.42 -8.84
CA GLU A 17 -12.95 10.37 -7.55
C GLU A 17 -14.47 10.34 -7.75
N THR A 18 -15.02 11.19 -8.62
CA THR A 18 -16.49 11.22 -8.83
C THR A 18 -16.99 9.95 -9.49
N ILE A 19 -16.22 9.36 -10.41
CA ILE A 19 -16.53 8.03 -11.00
C ILE A 19 -16.60 6.97 -9.90
N ARG A 20 -15.59 6.91 -9.01
CA ARG A 20 -15.55 5.91 -7.93
C ARG A 20 -16.71 6.09 -6.95
N ARG A 21 -17.01 7.34 -6.60
CA ARG A 21 -18.13 7.68 -5.71
C ARG A 21 -19.46 7.24 -6.31
N GLU A 22 -19.70 7.54 -7.58
CA GLU A 22 -20.94 7.16 -8.28
C GLU A 22 -21.06 5.64 -8.43
N ALA A 23 -19.97 4.97 -8.85
CA ALA A 23 -19.94 3.51 -8.91
C ALA A 23 -20.23 2.87 -7.54
N THR A 24 -19.69 3.44 -6.46
CA THR A 24 -19.97 2.99 -5.09
C THR A 24 -21.46 3.13 -4.74
N THR A 25 -22.08 4.26 -5.09
CA THR A 25 -23.52 4.49 -4.90
C THR A 25 -24.36 3.45 -5.63
N LEU A 26 -24.09 3.21 -6.91
CA LEU A 26 -24.79 2.23 -7.73
C LEU A 26 -24.63 0.81 -7.18
N LEU A 27 -23.41 0.44 -6.80
CA LEU A 27 -23.14 -0.87 -6.21
C LEU A 27 -23.88 -1.03 -4.89
N ASN A 28 -23.90 -0.02 -4.01
CA ASN A 28 -24.65 -0.08 -2.75
C ASN A 28 -26.16 -0.22 -2.94
N ALA A 29 -26.72 0.39 -3.99
CA ALA A 29 -28.13 0.23 -4.34
C ALA A 29 -28.46 -1.15 -4.91
N SER A 30 -27.47 -1.86 -5.48
CA SER A 30 -27.65 -3.21 -6.02
C SER A 30 -27.50 -4.30 -4.97
N THR A 31 -28.44 -5.24 -4.97
CA THR A 31 -28.33 -6.51 -4.22
C THR A 31 -27.53 -7.57 -5.00
N ASP A 32 -27.51 -7.46 -6.32
CA ASP A 32 -26.68 -8.30 -7.19
C ASP A 32 -25.29 -7.65 -7.32
N LYS A 33 -24.30 -8.29 -6.70
CA LYS A 33 -22.93 -7.77 -6.62
C LYS A 33 -22.08 -8.40 -7.71
N PRO A 34 -21.23 -7.62 -8.39
CA PRO A 34 -20.45 -8.13 -9.51
C PRO A 34 -19.41 -9.19 -9.11
N TYR A 35 -18.95 -9.17 -7.86
CA TYR A 35 -17.93 -10.10 -7.37
C TYR A 35 -18.40 -10.85 -6.13
N ARG A 36 -18.02 -12.13 -6.06
CA ARG A 36 -18.20 -12.95 -4.85
C ARG A 36 -17.03 -12.82 -3.89
N HIS A 37 -15.82 -12.69 -4.43
CA HIS A 37 -14.55 -12.61 -3.69
C HIS A 37 -13.66 -11.56 -4.35
N ILE A 38 -12.90 -10.81 -3.55
CA ILE A 38 -11.95 -9.79 -4.02
C ILE A 38 -10.58 -10.08 -3.40
N ILE A 39 -9.53 -10.03 -4.21
CA ILE A 39 -8.14 -10.09 -3.77
C ILE A 39 -7.54 -8.71 -4.02
N ILE A 40 -6.97 -8.13 -2.97
CA ILE A 40 -6.35 -6.81 -2.98
C ILE A 40 -4.87 -7.00 -2.75
N ASP A 41 -4.06 -6.44 -3.63
CA ASP A 41 -2.61 -6.31 -3.48
C ASP A 41 -2.26 -4.83 -3.25
N GLU A 42 -1.11 -4.57 -2.64
CA GLU A 42 -0.64 -3.21 -2.30
C GLU A 42 -1.69 -2.38 -1.53
N ALA A 43 -2.36 -3.02 -0.57
CA ALA A 43 -3.46 -2.43 0.18
C ALA A 43 -3.09 -1.13 0.92
N GLN A 44 -1.81 -0.94 1.25
CA GLN A 44 -1.32 0.25 1.94
C GLN A 44 -1.42 1.55 1.13
N ASP A 45 -1.57 1.46 -0.21
CA ASP A 45 -1.65 2.61 -1.11
C ASP A 45 -3.09 3.05 -1.40
N LEU A 46 -4.08 2.24 -1.02
CA LEU A 46 -5.48 2.50 -1.32
C LEU A 46 -6.05 3.66 -0.50
N SER A 47 -6.74 4.57 -1.21
CA SER A 47 -7.47 5.69 -0.61
C SER A 47 -8.80 5.23 0.00
N PRO A 48 -9.39 6.00 0.93
CA PRO A 48 -10.67 5.65 1.55
C PRO A 48 -11.80 5.37 0.54
N ASP A 49 -11.83 6.10 -0.58
CA ASP A 49 -12.88 5.94 -1.59
C ASP A 49 -12.68 4.68 -2.43
N GLN A 50 -11.44 4.24 -2.64
CA GLN A 50 -11.16 2.95 -3.28
C GLN A 50 -11.62 1.80 -2.38
N TRP A 51 -11.37 1.90 -1.07
CA TRP A 51 -11.84 0.90 -0.11
C TRP A 51 -13.37 0.78 -0.09
N ARG A 52 -14.09 1.91 -0.06
CA ARG A 52 -15.56 1.93 -0.10
C ARG A 52 -16.11 1.31 -1.38
N LEU A 53 -15.49 1.62 -2.52
CA LEU A 53 -15.85 1.03 -3.81
C LEU A 53 -15.68 -0.50 -3.79
N LEU A 54 -14.52 -0.98 -3.35
CA LEU A 54 -14.23 -2.42 -3.27
C LEU A 54 -15.18 -3.14 -2.31
N ARG A 55 -15.45 -2.55 -1.15
CA ARG A 55 -16.39 -3.12 -0.18
C ARG A 55 -17.81 -3.19 -0.76
N ALA A 56 -18.25 -2.19 -1.51
CA ALA A 56 -19.56 -2.16 -2.14
C ALA A 56 -19.71 -3.20 -3.27
N ALA A 57 -18.60 -3.63 -3.88
CA ALA A 57 -18.56 -4.51 -5.05
C ALA A 57 -18.70 -6.01 -4.74
N ALA A 58 -18.62 -6.41 -3.47
CA ALA A 58 -18.80 -7.80 -3.03
C ALA A 58 -19.78 -7.89 -1.86
N PRO A 59 -20.62 -8.94 -1.79
CA PRO A 59 -21.52 -9.14 -0.67
C PRO A 59 -20.72 -9.41 0.60
N GLN A 60 -21.24 -8.98 1.75
CA GLN A 60 -20.59 -9.24 3.02
C GLN A 60 -20.76 -10.71 3.40
N ALA A 61 -19.67 -11.46 3.40
CA ALA A 61 -19.66 -12.90 3.68
C ALA A 61 -18.31 -13.35 4.25
N GLY A 62 -18.21 -14.62 4.65
CA GLY A 62 -16.92 -15.23 4.97
C GLY A 62 -16.00 -15.24 3.76
N ASP A 63 -14.73 -14.88 3.98
CA ASP A 63 -13.66 -14.87 2.95
C ASP A 63 -14.02 -14.08 1.68
N ASP A 64 -14.80 -13.01 1.83
CA ASP A 64 -15.25 -12.16 0.73
C ASP A 64 -14.17 -11.19 0.22
N ILE A 65 -13.26 -10.77 1.09
CA ILE A 65 -12.10 -9.93 0.75
C ILE A 65 -10.84 -10.53 1.36
N PHE A 66 -9.83 -10.73 0.52
CA PHE A 66 -8.46 -11.04 0.90
C PHE A 66 -7.58 -9.81 0.65
N ILE A 67 -6.71 -9.49 1.61
CA ILE A 67 -5.89 -8.28 1.60
C ILE A 67 -4.43 -8.68 1.78
N ALA A 68 -3.60 -8.27 0.81
CA ALA A 68 -2.15 -8.27 0.92
C ALA A 68 -1.66 -6.82 0.92
N GLY A 69 -0.71 -6.52 1.80
CA GLY A 69 -0.08 -5.21 1.89
C GLY A 69 1.05 -5.21 2.91
N ASP A 70 1.91 -4.20 2.80
CA ASP A 70 3.01 -3.97 3.73
C ASP A 70 2.96 -2.51 4.22
N THR A 71 2.61 -2.34 5.49
CA THR A 71 2.52 -1.02 6.13
C THR A 71 3.86 -0.28 6.13
N HIS A 72 4.98 -1.01 6.11
CA HIS A 72 6.32 -0.42 6.07
C HIS A 72 6.68 0.18 4.70
N GLN A 73 5.96 -0.18 3.63
CA GLN A 73 6.20 0.31 2.28
C GLN A 73 5.24 1.45 1.89
N ARG A 74 4.47 1.96 2.84
CA ARG A 74 3.54 3.05 2.57
C ARG A 74 4.30 4.34 2.21
N ILE A 75 4.15 4.77 0.97
CA ILE A 75 4.72 6.03 0.45
C ILE A 75 3.70 7.18 0.35
N TYR A 76 2.39 6.87 0.47
CA TYR A 76 1.29 7.84 0.45
C TYR A 76 0.61 7.93 1.83
N ASP A 77 0.28 9.14 2.31
CA ASP A 77 -0.35 9.36 3.64
C ASP A 77 -1.87 9.08 3.63
N ASN A 78 -2.27 7.91 3.14
CA ASN A 78 -3.65 7.43 3.19
C ASN A 78 -3.86 6.63 4.48
N ARG A 79 -4.35 7.29 5.54
CA ARG A 79 -4.69 6.61 6.81
C ARG A 79 -6.17 6.27 6.84
N VAL A 80 -6.48 4.98 6.73
CA VAL A 80 -7.84 4.46 6.78
C VAL A 80 -7.88 3.26 7.71
N SER A 81 -8.73 3.35 8.74
CA SER A 81 -9.17 2.19 9.50
C SER A 81 -10.02 1.31 8.58
N LEU A 82 -9.58 0.07 8.34
CA LEU A 82 -10.34 -0.88 7.52
C LEU A 82 -11.74 -1.13 8.11
N ARG A 83 -11.86 -1.06 9.44
CA ARG A 83 -13.14 -1.14 10.14
C ARG A 83 -14.09 -0.02 9.75
N ASP A 84 -13.59 1.20 9.56
CA ASP A 84 -14.41 2.37 9.22
C ASP A 84 -14.96 2.31 7.80
N VAL A 85 -14.33 1.52 6.92
CA VAL A 85 -14.80 1.22 5.56
C VAL A 85 -15.54 -0.12 5.47
N GLY A 86 -15.91 -0.71 6.61
CA GLY A 86 -16.74 -1.92 6.67
C GLY A 86 -15.99 -3.23 6.42
N ILE A 87 -14.67 -3.23 6.56
CA ILE A 87 -13.81 -4.40 6.38
C ILE A 87 -13.29 -4.83 7.76
N ASN A 88 -13.76 -5.99 8.23
CA ASN A 88 -13.35 -6.53 9.52
C ASN A 88 -12.23 -7.58 9.35
N ILE A 89 -11.02 -7.22 9.79
CA ILE A 89 -9.83 -8.09 9.75
C ILE A 89 -9.41 -8.62 11.13
N ALA A 90 -10.11 -8.23 12.21
CA ALA A 90 -9.71 -8.57 13.58
C ALA A 90 -9.64 -10.10 13.77
N GLY A 91 -8.49 -10.57 14.25
CA GLY A 91 -8.23 -12.00 14.47
C GLY A 91 -8.04 -12.84 13.19
N ARG A 92 -7.95 -12.20 12.01
CA ARG A 92 -7.82 -12.87 10.70
C ARG A 92 -6.57 -12.42 9.93
N SER A 93 -5.63 -11.74 10.58
CA SER A 93 -4.36 -11.32 9.99
C SER A 93 -3.26 -12.36 10.19
N ALA A 94 -2.39 -12.48 9.20
CA ALA A 94 -1.16 -13.26 9.28
C ALA A 94 0.00 -12.40 8.79
N ARG A 95 1.12 -12.42 9.51
CA ARG A 95 2.33 -11.66 9.15
C ARG A 95 3.35 -12.57 8.50
N LEU A 96 3.81 -12.21 7.32
CA LEU A 96 4.93 -12.87 6.65
C LEU A 96 6.24 -12.22 7.10
N THR A 97 7.08 -12.97 7.80
CA THR A 97 8.34 -12.45 8.38
C THR A 97 9.59 -12.91 7.64
N LEU A 98 9.46 -13.74 6.60
CA LEU A 98 10.58 -14.28 5.84
C LEU A 98 10.66 -13.61 4.47
N ASN A 99 11.76 -12.90 4.22
CA ASN A 99 12.07 -12.23 2.98
C ASN A 99 12.90 -13.17 2.07
N TYR A 100 12.38 -13.41 0.86
CA TYR A 100 13.00 -14.28 -0.13
C TYR A 100 13.70 -13.50 -1.27
N ARG A 101 13.64 -12.16 -1.26
CA ARG A 101 14.16 -11.29 -2.34
C ARG A 101 15.46 -10.59 -1.95
N THR A 102 15.53 -10.07 -0.74
CA THR A 102 16.62 -9.22 -0.27
C THR A 102 17.57 -10.04 0.59
N THR A 103 18.89 -9.84 0.49
CA THR A 103 19.87 -10.53 1.33
C THR A 103 19.83 -10.04 2.78
N ALA A 104 20.33 -10.85 3.71
CA ALA A 104 20.43 -10.50 5.13
C ALA A 104 21.25 -9.22 5.36
N GLU A 105 22.29 -9.00 4.55
CA GLU A 105 23.17 -7.84 4.64
C GLU A 105 22.46 -6.56 4.22
N THR A 106 21.71 -6.59 3.11
CA THR A 106 20.91 -5.45 2.64
C THR A 106 19.75 -5.17 3.60
N LEU A 107 19.04 -6.21 4.06
CA LEU A 107 17.98 -6.06 5.05
C LEU A 107 18.52 -5.43 6.35
N GLY A 108 19.62 -5.95 6.88
CA GLY A 108 20.25 -5.43 8.08
C GLY A 108 20.76 -4.00 7.93
N TRP A 109 21.18 -3.60 6.73
CA TRP A 109 21.54 -2.22 6.43
C TRP A 109 20.32 -1.29 6.41
N SER A 110 19.26 -1.65 5.69
CA SER A 110 18.02 -0.85 5.62
C SER A 110 17.33 -0.70 6.98
N LEU A 111 17.31 -1.76 7.78
CA LEU A 111 16.74 -1.72 9.13
C LEU A 111 17.44 -0.70 10.05
N ARG A 112 18.74 -0.43 9.84
CA ARG A 112 19.46 0.60 10.60
C ARG A 112 19.00 2.02 10.24
N LEU A 113 18.57 2.25 9.01
CA LEU A 113 18.01 3.54 8.58
C LEU A 113 16.63 3.80 9.19
N LEU A 114 15.86 2.74 9.44
CA LEU A 114 14.50 2.84 9.98
C LEU A 114 14.43 2.86 11.52
N ARG A 115 15.58 2.76 12.23
CA ARG A 115 15.59 2.77 13.70
C ARG A 115 15.17 4.15 14.24
N GLY A 116 14.00 4.22 14.87
CA GLY A 116 13.51 5.41 15.56
C GLY A 116 12.16 5.93 15.07
N GLU A 117 11.64 5.41 13.95
CA GLU A 117 10.36 5.85 13.37
C GLU A 117 9.17 5.04 13.93
N PRO A 118 8.09 5.70 14.40
CA PRO A 118 6.85 5.02 14.81
C PRO A 118 6.08 4.51 13.59
N ILE A 119 5.59 3.27 13.64
CA ILE A 119 4.95 2.57 12.51
C ILE A 119 3.52 2.20 12.86
N ASP A 120 2.59 2.48 11.95
CA ASP A 120 1.15 2.17 12.03
C ASP A 120 0.87 0.78 11.41
N ASP A 121 0.23 -0.13 12.15
CA ASP A 121 -0.08 -1.50 11.73
C ASP A 121 -1.36 -1.65 10.89
N MET A 122 -1.96 -0.54 10.44
CA MET A 122 -3.25 -0.50 9.72
C MET A 122 -4.49 -0.92 10.55
N ASP A 123 -4.32 -1.16 11.86
CA ASP A 123 -5.39 -1.40 12.84
C ASP A 123 -5.31 -0.43 14.04
N GLY A 124 -4.48 0.61 13.94
CA GLY A 124 -4.32 1.66 14.96
C GLY A 124 -3.33 1.32 16.08
N GLY A 125 -2.54 0.24 15.95
CA GLY A 125 -1.44 -0.12 16.82
C GLY A 125 -0.07 0.37 16.32
N LEU A 126 0.92 0.33 17.22
CA LEU A 126 2.33 0.59 16.88
C LEU A 126 3.02 -0.73 16.53
N ASP A 127 3.48 -0.91 15.29
CA ASP A 127 4.24 -2.11 14.90
C ASP A 127 5.74 -1.95 15.20
N SER A 128 6.42 -3.08 15.42
CA SER A 128 7.87 -3.14 15.49
C SER A 128 8.41 -4.05 14.39
N ILE A 129 9.45 -3.59 13.70
CA ILE A 129 10.17 -4.37 12.67
C ILE A 129 10.94 -5.58 13.27
N ALA A 130 10.82 -5.82 14.57
CA ALA A 130 11.43 -6.95 15.26
C ALA A 130 10.78 -8.27 14.79
N GLY A 131 11.36 -8.88 13.76
CA GLY A 131 10.94 -10.21 13.30
C GLY A 131 11.31 -10.58 11.86
N CYS A 132 11.59 -9.61 10.99
CA CYS A 132 11.93 -9.91 9.59
C CYS A 132 13.29 -10.60 9.46
N LYS A 133 13.33 -11.74 8.77
CA LYS A 133 14.54 -12.52 8.45
C LYS A 133 14.67 -12.64 6.94
N SER A 134 15.90 -12.63 6.44
CA SER A 134 16.16 -12.98 5.04
C SER A 134 16.55 -14.44 4.91
N TYR A 135 16.10 -15.10 3.85
CA TYR A 135 16.54 -16.43 3.46
C TYR A 135 17.87 -16.43 2.70
N MET A 136 18.28 -15.29 2.14
CA MET A 136 19.46 -15.18 1.28
C MET A 136 20.59 -14.40 1.93
N HIS A 137 21.82 -14.71 1.57
CA HIS A 137 23.03 -13.99 1.96
C HIS A 137 23.77 -13.51 0.71
N GLY A 138 24.45 -12.38 0.81
CA GLY A 138 25.26 -11.83 -0.27
C GLY A 138 26.29 -10.81 0.22
N ALA A 139 26.75 -9.97 -0.71
CA ALA A 139 27.69 -8.91 -0.38
C ALA A 139 27.03 -7.85 0.50
N ALA A 140 27.83 -7.23 1.37
CA ALA A 140 27.38 -6.06 2.12
C ALA A 140 27.13 -4.87 1.18
N PRO A 141 26.13 -4.01 1.46
CA PRO A 141 25.91 -2.80 0.67
C PRO A 141 27.15 -1.90 0.64
N ALA A 142 27.64 -1.60 -0.56
CA ALA A 142 28.72 -0.65 -0.78
C ALA A 142 28.21 0.79 -0.64
N GLN A 143 29.00 1.66 -0.01
CA GLN A 143 28.70 3.09 0.16
C GLN A 143 29.90 3.89 -0.33
N ALA A 144 29.66 4.90 -1.18
CA ALA A 144 30.68 5.81 -1.69
C ALA A 144 30.11 7.24 -1.75
N GLY A 145 30.88 8.21 -1.28
CA GLY A 145 30.53 9.63 -1.34
C GLY A 145 31.26 10.33 -2.49
N PHE A 146 30.61 11.32 -3.10
CA PHE A 146 31.14 12.08 -4.23
C PHE A 146 30.91 13.57 -4.04
N ASP A 147 31.89 14.39 -4.43
CA ASP A 147 31.79 15.85 -4.30
C ASP A 147 30.85 16.50 -5.34
N THR A 148 30.49 15.76 -6.40
CA THR A 148 29.59 16.25 -7.46
C THR A 148 28.68 15.13 -7.98
N ALA A 149 27.46 15.49 -8.39
CA ALA A 149 26.53 14.57 -9.06
C ALA A 149 27.11 13.94 -10.34
N ASN A 150 27.98 14.66 -11.06
CA ASN A 150 28.65 14.13 -12.26
C ASN A 150 29.69 13.05 -11.93
N ALA A 151 30.40 13.18 -10.80
CA ALA A 151 31.33 12.15 -10.34
C ALA A 151 30.58 10.87 -9.89
N GLU A 152 29.47 11.04 -9.18
CA GLU A 152 28.57 9.93 -8.82
C GLU A 152 28.00 9.21 -10.06
N ALA A 153 27.46 9.96 -11.03
CA ALA A 153 26.91 9.37 -12.25
C ALA A 153 27.96 8.58 -13.06
N LYS A 154 29.21 9.07 -13.14
CA LYS A 154 30.31 8.34 -13.78
C LYS A 154 30.65 7.05 -13.06
N PHE A 155 30.66 7.08 -11.72
CA PHE A 155 30.90 5.87 -10.92
C PHE A 155 29.82 4.81 -11.14
N ILE A 156 28.54 5.21 -11.07
CA ILE A 156 27.40 4.30 -11.33
C ILE A 156 27.47 3.72 -12.74
N ALA A 157 27.76 4.55 -13.75
CA ALA A 157 27.88 4.10 -15.14
C ALA A 157 29.04 3.12 -15.36
N GLY A 158 30.12 3.21 -14.57
CA GLY A 158 31.21 2.23 -14.57
C GLY A 158 30.76 0.89 -13.99
N ALA A 159 30.09 0.91 -12.84
CA ALA A 159 29.66 -0.29 -12.12
C ALA A 159 28.59 -1.13 -12.87
N VAL A 160 27.79 -0.52 -13.75
CA VAL A 160 26.76 -1.23 -14.55
C VAL A 160 27.34 -1.89 -15.81
N LYS A 161 28.53 -1.46 -16.27
CA LYS A 161 29.16 -1.97 -17.51
C LYS A 161 30.01 -3.22 -17.30
N GLU A 162 30.33 -3.55 -16.05
CA GLU A 162 30.98 -4.81 -15.66
C GLU A 162 29.94 -5.95 -15.52
#